data_AF-A0AAW9RLV7-F1
#
_entry.id   AF-A0AAW9RLV7-F1
#
_cell.length_a   1.000
_cell.length_b   1.000
_cell.length_c   1.000
_cell.angle_alpha   90.00
_cell.angle_beta   90.00
_cell.angle_gamma   90.00
#
_symmetry.space_group_name_H-M   'P 1'
#
loop_
_entity.id
_entity.type
_entity.pdbx_description
1 polymer ?
#
loop_
_entity_poly.entity_id
_entity_poly.type
_entity_poly.pdbx_seq_one_letter_code
_entity_poly.pdbx_strand_id
1 'polypeptide(L)' 'MRVLPGAVVGWDLSAALALGNALGVPPAAAGELLPVIEAVMVAKLNEKMDHSHG' A
#
# COMPACT_ATOMS: atom_id res chain seq x y z
N MET A 1 6.40 4.28 4.37
CA MET A 1 5.30 5.04 3.75
C MET A 1 5.91 6.18 2.95
N ARG A 2 5.47 6.38 1.70
CA ARG A 2 5.92 7.48 0.83
C ARG A 2 4.80 8.51 0.77
N VAL A 3 5.13 9.75 1.11
CA VAL A 3 4.16 10.84 1.28
C VAL A 3 4.64 12.10 0.59
N LEU A 4 3.70 12.85 0.05
CA LEU A 4 3.82 14.24 -0.39
C LEU A 4 2.99 15.13 0.54
N PRO A 5 3.16 16.47 0.54
CA PRO A 5 2.32 17.35 1.33
C PRO A 5 0.83 17.10 1.06
N GLY A 6 0.11 16.63 2.08
CA GLY A 6 -1.32 16.35 1.99
C GLY A 6 -1.72 15.03 1.30
N ALA A 7 -0.79 14.19 0.85
CA ALA A 7 -1.13 12.94 0.17
C ALA A 7 -0.13 11.79 0.40
N VAL A 8 -0.67 10.58 0.52
CA VAL A 8 0.06 9.32 0.43
C VAL A 8 0.23 8.94 -1.04
N VAL A 9 1.44 8.58 -1.44
CA VAL A 9 1.74 8.14 -2.82
C VAL A 9 2.22 6.69 -2.88
N GLY A 10 2.26 6.02 -1.73
CA GLY A 10 2.45 4.59 -1.64
C GLY A 10 3.18 4.15 -0.39
N TRP A 11 3.60 2.89 -0.39
CA TRP A 11 4.25 2.21 0.71
C TRP A 11 5.43 1.39 0.20
N ASP A 12 6.09 0.69 1.11
CA ASP A 12 7.28 -0.09 0.79
C ASP A 12 6.86 -1.46 0.26
N LEU A 13 6.93 -1.64 -1.06
CA LEU A 13 6.54 -2.89 -1.72
C LEU A 13 7.51 -4.04 -1.40
N SER A 14 8.77 -3.75 -1.08
CA SER A 14 9.74 -4.77 -0.69
C SER A 14 9.43 -5.35 0.69
N ALA A 15 9.07 -4.49 1.64
CA ALA A 15 8.59 -4.89 2.96
C ALA A 15 7.26 -5.64 2.86
N ALA A 16 6.34 -5.20 2.00
CA ALA A 16 5.08 -5.90 1.76
C ALA A 16 5.29 -7.29 1.12
N LEU A 17 6.25 -7.42 0.20
CA LEU A 17 6.62 -8.70 -0.39
C LEU A 17 7.29 -9.64 0.62
N ALA A 18 8.18 -9.11 1.47
CA ALA A 18 8.80 -9.86 2.56
C ALA A 18 7.75 -10.35 3.57
N LEU A 19 6.76 -9.52 3.90
CA LEU A 19 5.62 -9.91 4.74
C LEU A 19 4.79 -11.02 4.06
N GLY A 20 4.45 -10.87 2.79
CA GLY A 20 3.74 -11.90 2.03
C GLY A 20 4.46 -13.24 2.07
N ASN A 21 5.78 -13.22 1.85
CA ASN A 21 6.61 -14.42 1.96
C ASN A 21 6.60 -15.02 3.38
N ALA A 22 6.70 -14.19 4.43
CA ALA A 22 6.64 -14.64 5.82
C ALA A 22 5.28 -15.26 6.21
N LEU A 23 4.20 -14.81 5.57
CA LEU A 23 2.85 -15.36 5.72
C LEU A 23 2.61 -16.61 4.85
N GLY A 24 3.60 -17.06 4.09
CA GLY A 24 3.49 -18.23 3.20
C GLY A 24 2.77 -17.96 1.88
N VAL A 25 2.59 -16.70 1.50
CA VAL A 25 2.05 -16.33 0.18
C VAL A 25 3.13 -16.60 -0.88
N PRO A 26 2.80 -17.33 -1.97
CA PRO A 26 3.74 -17.54 -3.07
C PRO A 26 4.27 -16.19 -3.62
N PRO A 27 5.59 -16.00 -3.81
CA PRO A 27 6.15 -14.72 -4.24
C PRO A 27 5.57 -14.20 -5.56
N ALA A 28 5.26 -15.10 -6.50
CA ALA A 28 4.60 -14.73 -7.75
C ALA A 28 3.20 -14.17 -7.51
N ALA A 29 2.40 -14.81 -6.66
CA ALA A 29 1.06 -14.33 -6.31
C ALA A 29 1.13 -12.99 -5.56
N ALA A 30 2.08 -12.84 -4.63
CA ALA A 30 2.29 -11.57 -3.93
C ALA A 30 2.71 -10.46 -4.90
N GLY A 31 3.62 -10.73 -5.84
CA GLY A 31 4.07 -9.75 -6.84
C GLY A 31 2.94 -9.23 -7.74
N GLU A 32 1.98 -10.08 -8.11
CA GLU A 32 0.83 -9.70 -8.93
C GLU A 32 -0.24 -8.94 -8.13
N LEU A 33 -0.48 -9.32 -6.87
CA LEU A 33 -1.56 -8.75 -6.06
C LEU A 33 -1.16 -7.46 -5.34
N LEU A 34 0.11 -7.33 -4.93
CA LEU A 34 0.59 -6.18 -4.15
C LEU A 34 0.40 -4.82 -4.84
N PRO A 35 0.59 -4.66 -6.16
CA PRO A 35 0.32 -3.38 -6.83
C PRO A 35 -1.13 -2.93 -6.72
N VAL A 36 -2.09 -3.86 -6.84
CA VAL A 36 -3.52 -3.55 -6.69
C VAL A 36 -3.84 -3.18 -5.24
N ILE A 37 -3.27 -3.91 -4.28
CA ILE A 37 -3.42 -3.62 -2.85
C ILE A 37 -2.86 -2.22 -2.53
N GLU A 38 -1.69 -1.86 -3.07
CA GLU A 38 -1.11 -0.52 -2.93
C GLU A 38 -2.06 0.57 -3.41
N ALA A 39 -2.62 0.41 -4.62
CA ALA A 39 -3.52 1.39 -5.21
C ALA A 39 -4.75 1.63 -4.31
N VAL A 40 -5.35 0.55 -3.79
CA VAL A 40 -6.51 0.66 -2.88
C VAL A 40 -6.12 1.32 -1.56
N MET A 41 -5.00 0.90 -0.96
CA MET A 41 -4.55 1.45 0.32
C MET A 41 -4.22 2.95 0.22
N VAL A 42 -3.55 3.36 -0.85
CA VAL A 42 -3.27 4.77 -1.16
C VAL A 42 -4.56 5.57 -1.31
N ALA A 43 -5.52 5.09 -2.10
CA ALA A 43 -6.80 5.76 -2.28
C ALA A 43 -7.52 5.94 -0.94
N LYS A 44 -7.61 4.88 -0.13
CA LYS A 44 -8.31 4.93 1.17
C LYS A 44 -7.63 5.81 2.20
N LEU A 45 -6.30 5.85 2.23
CA LEU A 45 -5.59 6.75 3.13
C LEU A 45 -5.78 8.22 2.72
N ASN A 46 -5.75 8.52 1.43
CA ASN A 46 -6.01 9.87 0.93
C ASN A 46 -7.45 10.31 1.18
N GLU A 47 -8.44 9.44 0.92
CA GLU A 47 -9.85 9.70 1.30
C GLU A 47 -9.96 10.05 2.79
N LYS A 48 -9.34 9.26 3.68
CA LYS A 48 -9.38 9.53 5.13
C LYS A 48 -8.70 10.86 5.51
N MET A 49 -7.63 11.23 4.83
CA MET A 49 -6.94 12.50 5.04
C MET A 49 -7.82 13.68 4.61
N ASP A 50 -8.50 13.58 3.47
CA ASP A 50 -9.44 14.61 2.99
C ASP A 50 -10.59 14.82 4.00
N HIS A 51 -11.19 13.71 4.44
CA HIS A 51 -12.26 13.74 5.45
C HIS A 51 -11.83 14.26 6.83
N SER A 52 -10.54 14.22 7.17
CA SER A 52 -10.04 14.76 8.45
C SER A 52 -9.73 16.26 8.39
N HIS A 53 -9.71 16.87 7.21
CA HIS A 53 -9.50 18.30 7.01
C HIS A 53 -10.79 19.07 6.66
N GLY A 54 -11.96 18.43 6.82
CA GLY A 54 -13.30 19.02 6.63
C GLY A 54 -14.01 19.33 7.94
#